data_AF-A0A423XUF9-F1
#
_entry.id   AF-A0A423XUF9-F1
#
_cell.length_a   1.000
_cell.length_b   1.000
_cell.length_c   1.000
_cell.angle_alpha   90.00
_cell.angle_beta   90.00
_cell.angle_gamma   90.00
#
_symmetry.space_group_name_H-M   'P 1'
#
loop_
_entity.id
_entity.type
_entity.pdbx_description
1 polymer ?
#
loop_
_entity_poly.entity_id
_entity_poly.type
_entity_poly.pdbx_seq_one_letter_code
_entity_poly.pdbx_strand_id
1 'polypeptide(L)'
;MHDRIEERAWQEHYLQIAREEEEAELADLYDRQIKFHHLHALLSNTQADKAALTATFDDVDFQEKAAEFLRYAAETLAAKQTAINMDLRRG
;
A
#
# COMPACT_ATOMS: atom_id res chain seq x y z
N MET A 1 24.93 23.65 25.33
CA MET A 1 23.50 23.26 25.48
C MET A 1 22.79 23.13 24.13
N HIS A 2 23.38 23.61 23.02
CA HIS A 2 22.87 23.44 21.65
C HIS A 2 23.01 22.00 21.12
N ASP A 3 24.14 21.33 21.40
CA ASP A 3 24.44 19.98 20.87
C ASP A 3 23.35 18.92 21.13
N ARG A 4 22.75 18.88 22.32
CA ARG A 4 21.76 17.83 22.65
C ARG A 4 20.41 18.01 21.96
N ILE A 5 20.04 19.24 21.64
CA ILE A 5 18.78 19.52 20.93
C ILE A 5 18.97 19.20 19.45
N GLU A 6 20.10 19.60 18.88
CA GLU A 6 20.44 19.29 17.48
C GLU A 6 20.63 17.79 17.28
N GLU A 7 21.34 17.10 18.17
CA GLU A 7 21.53 15.65 18.11
C GLU A 7 20.20 14.88 18.19
N ARG A 8 19.27 15.34 19.02
CA ARG A 8 17.93 14.76 19.10
C ARG A 8 17.11 15.02 17.83
N ALA A 9 17.18 16.22 17.27
CA ALA A 9 16.51 16.56 16.01
C ALA A 9 17.05 15.70 14.85
N TRP A 10 18.36 15.46 14.80
CA TRP A 10 18.98 14.54 13.85
C TRP A 10 18.48 13.11 14.02
N GLN A 11 18.42 12.61 15.26
CA GLN A 11 17.89 11.27 15.53
C GLN A 11 16.43 11.12 15.11
N GLU A 12 15.59 12.10 15.42
CA GLU A 12 14.17 12.11 15.01
C GLU A 12 14.03 12.14 13.48
N HIS A 13 14.88 12.91 12.78
CA HIS A 13 14.91 12.97 11.32
C HIS A 13 15.32 11.63 10.69
N TYR A 14 16.38 10.98 11.20
CA TYR A 14 16.80 9.67 10.69
C TYR A 14 15.72 8.59 10.91
N LEU A 15 15.02 8.63 12.05
CA LEU A 15 13.91 7.72 12.31
C LEU A 15 12.75 7.96 11.35
N GLN A 16 12.48 9.21 10.98
CA GLN A 16 11.47 9.54 10.00
C GLN A 16 11.85 9.03 8.60
N ILE A 17 13.10 9.22 8.16
CA ILE A 17 13.57 8.68 6.88
C ILE A 17 13.43 7.16 6.85
N ALA A 18 13.89 6.47 7.89
CA ALA A 18 13.77 5.02 7.98
C ALA A 18 12.29 4.57 7.95
N ARG A 19 11.37 5.38 8.49
CA ARG A 19 9.94 5.14 8.40
C ARG A 19 9.42 5.22 6.98
N GLU A 20 9.77 6.30 6.29
CA GLU A 20 9.32 6.57 4.92
C GLU A 20 9.88 5.53 3.94
N GLU A 21 11.13 5.11 4.12
CA GLU A 21 11.77 4.06 3.33
C GLU A 21 11.08 2.71 3.54
N GLU A 22 10.87 2.29 4.79
CA GLU A 22 10.18 1.02 5.10
C GLU A 22 8.73 1.02 4.57
N GLU A 23 8.01 2.14 4.72
CA GLU A 23 6.65 2.29 4.20
C GLU A 23 6.60 2.18 2.67
N ALA A 24 7.54 2.81 1.96
CA ALA A 24 7.64 2.72 0.51
C ALA A 24 7.98 1.30 0.03
N GLU A 25 8.95 0.64 0.67
CA GLU A 25 9.34 -0.74 0.33
C GLU A 25 8.18 -1.72 0.54
N LEU A 26 7.42 -1.58 1.63
CA LEU A 26 6.24 -2.39 1.90
C LEU A 26 5.13 -2.11 0.89
N ALA A 27 4.90 -0.85 0.51
CA ALA A 27 3.89 -0.51 -0.50
C ALA A 27 4.21 -1.18 -1.84
N ASP A 28 5.47 -1.14 -2.28
CA ASP A 28 5.91 -1.79 -3.52
C ASP A 28 5.91 -3.32 -3.43
N LEU A 29 6.17 -3.88 -2.25
CA LEU A 29 5.99 -5.31 -2.01
C LEU A 29 4.52 -5.72 -2.15
N TYR A 30 3.61 -4.98 -1.50
CA TYR A 30 2.18 -5.29 -1.51
C TYR A 30 1.55 -5.04 -2.89
N ASP A 31 1.91 -3.98 -3.58
CA ASP A 31 1.46 -3.72 -4.96
C ASP A 31 1.87 -4.86 -5.90
N ARG A 32 3.08 -5.40 -5.73
CA ARG A 32 3.52 -6.60 -6.47
C ARG A 32 2.74 -7.86 -6.10
N GLN A 33 2.11 -7.95 -4.94
CA GLN A 33 1.33 -9.12 -4.53
C GLN A 33 -0.15 -8.96 -4.86
N ILE A 34 -0.70 -7.76 -4.78
CA ILE A 34 -2.10 -7.44 -5.06
C ILE A 34 -2.26 -7.25 -6.57
N LYS A 35 -2.59 -8.33 -7.27
CA LYS A 35 -2.75 -8.31 -8.72
C LYS A 35 -4.18 -8.00 -9.16
N PHE A 36 -4.31 -7.31 -10.29
CA PHE A 36 -5.59 -7.00 -10.93
C PHE A 36 -6.48 -8.24 -11.17
N HIS A 37 -5.91 -9.41 -11.46
CA HIS A 37 -6.69 -10.64 -11.64
C HIS A 37 -7.42 -11.13 -10.37
N HIS A 38 -7.02 -10.67 -9.17
CA HIS A 38 -7.78 -10.94 -7.94
C HIS A 38 -9.17 -10.28 -7.98
N LEU A 39 -9.31 -9.13 -8.64
CA LEU A 39 -10.61 -8.49 -8.84
C LEU A 39 -11.51 -9.35 -9.72
N HIS A 40 -10.93 -10.03 -10.72
CA HIS A 40 -11.68 -10.98 -11.54
C HIS A 40 -12.23 -12.13 -10.71
N ALA A 41 -11.42 -12.72 -9.82
CA ALA A 41 -11.91 -13.74 -8.90
C ALA A 41 -13.00 -13.22 -7.95
N LEU A 42 -12.87 -11.99 -7.45
CA LEU A 42 -13.84 -11.36 -6.56
C LEU A 42 -15.19 -11.14 -7.27
N LEU A 43 -15.19 -10.55 -8.45
CA LEU A 43 -16.42 -10.25 -9.21
C LEU A 43 -17.05 -11.49 -9.83
N SER A 44 -16.28 -12.54 -10.10
CA SER A 44 -16.80 -13.83 -10.59
C SER A 44 -17.64 -14.58 -9.56
N ASN A 45 -17.57 -14.21 -8.26
CA ASN A 45 -18.44 -14.77 -7.21
C ASN A 45 -19.82 -14.10 -7.14
N THR A 46 -20.13 -13.21 -8.09
CA THR A 46 -21.46 -12.61 -8.23
C THR A 46 -22.39 -13.49 -9.09
N GLN A 47 -23.67 -13.13 -9.18
CA GLN A 47 -24.62 -13.75 -10.11
C GLN A 47 -24.62 -13.10 -11.50
N ALA A 48 -23.62 -12.27 -11.81
CA ALA A 48 -23.54 -11.55 -13.08
C ALA A 48 -23.31 -12.51 -14.26
N ASP A 49 -23.83 -12.13 -15.42
CA ASP A 49 -23.55 -12.85 -16.66
C ASP A 49 -22.07 -12.75 -17.04
N LYS A 50 -21.53 -13.81 -17.64
CA LYS A 50 -20.11 -13.86 -18.05
C LYS A 50 -19.75 -12.75 -19.04
N ALA A 51 -20.65 -12.40 -19.96
CA ALA A 51 -20.42 -11.33 -20.93
C ALA A 51 -20.34 -9.95 -20.24
N ALA A 52 -21.15 -9.74 -19.20
CA ALA A 52 -21.09 -8.50 -18.41
C ALA A 52 -19.76 -8.39 -17.62
N LEU A 53 -19.28 -9.50 -17.05
CA LEU A 53 -17.96 -9.56 -16.41
C LEU A 53 -16.85 -9.25 -17.42
N THR A 54 -16.84 -9.93 -18.57
CA THR A 54 -15.84 -9.68 -19.62
C THR A 54 -15.87 -8.22 -20.08
N ALA A 55 -17.05 -7.65 -20.36
CA ALA A 55 -17.17 -6.25 -20.76
C ALA A 55 -16.63 -5.28 -19.69
N THR A 56 -16.79 -5.59 -18.40
CA THR A 56 -16.25 -4.78 -17.30
C THR A 56 -14.73 -4.87 -17.24
N PHE A 57 -14.15 -6.06 -17.45
CA PHE A 57 -12.69 -6.23 -17.46
C PHE A 57 -12.01 -5.72 -18.73
N ASP A 58 -12.74 -5.57 -19.82
CA ASP A 58 -12.27 -4.94 -21.07
C ASP A 58 -12.41 -3.40 -21.04
N ASP A 59 -13.14 -2.84 -20.06
CA ASP A 59 -13.32 -1.40 -19.89
C ASP A 59 -12.05 -0.74 -19.33
N VAL A 60 -11.47 0.19 -20.10
CA VAL A 60 -10.25 0.92 -19.75
C VAL A 60 -10.45 1.77 -18.49
N ASP A 61 -11.61 2.44 -18.35
CA ASP A 61 -11.87 3.30 -17.19
C ASP A 61 -11.95 2.45 -15.90
N PHE A 62 -12.48 1.23 -16.02
CA PHE A 62 -12.50 0.28 -14.91
C PHE A 62 -11.08 -0.20 -14.57
N GLN A 63 -10.26 -0.54 -15.58
CA GLN A 63 -8.88 -0.95 -15.37
C GLN A 63 -8.04 0.14 -14.68
N GLU A 64 -8.16 1.40 -15.11
CA GLU A 64 -7.44 2.53 -14.52
C GLU A 64 -7.85 2.75 -13.05
N LYS A 65 -9.15 2.87 -12.78
CA LYS A 65 -9.65 3.06 -11.40
C LYS A 65 -9.31 1.89 -10.48
N ALA A 66 -9.32 0.68 -11.02
CA ALA A 66 -8.90 -0.49 -10.28
C ALA A 66 -7.40 -0.43 -9.95
N ALA A 67 -6.55 -0.06 -10.92
CA ALA A 67 -5.12 0.10 -10.67
C ALA A 67 -4.83 1.16 -9.59
N GLU A 68 -5.52 2.31 -9.65
CA GLU A 68 -5.45 3.35 -8.62
C GLU A 68 -5.86 2.80 -7.24
N PHE A 69 -6.98 2.07 -7.18
CA PHE A 69 -7.45 1.47 -5.94
C PHE A 69 -6.47 0.44 -5.37
N LEU A 70 -5.89 -0.42 -6.21
CA LEU A 70 -4.93 -1.43 -5.77
C LEU A 70 -3.66 -0.77 -5.19
N ARG A 71 -3.17 0.29 -5.84
CA ARG A 71 -2.04 1.07 -5.32
C ARG A 71 -2.40 1.72 -3.98
N TYR A 72 -3.55 2.37 -3.89
CA TYR A 72 -4.04 2.97 -2.65
C TYR A 72 -4.16 1.94 -1.51
N ALA A 73 -4.66 0.73 -1.81
CA ALA A 73 -4.77 -0.34 -0.84
C ALA A 73 -3.40 -0.82 -0.34
N ALA A 74 -2.42 -0.96 -1.25
CA ALA A 74 -1.05 -1.34 -0.91
C ALA A 74 -0.37 -0.30 -0.01
N GLU A 75 -0.46 0.99 -0.35
CA GLU A 75 0.09 2.09 0.45
C GLU A 75 -0.58 2.19 1.82
N THR A 76 -1.91 2.06 1.87
CA THR A 76 -2.66 2.09 3.12
C THR A 76 -2.24 0.94 4.04
N LEU A 77 -2.09 -0.27 3.50
CA LEU A 77 -1.64 -1.42 4.27
C LEU A 77 -0.19 -1.25 4.76
N ALA A 78 0.70 -0.77 3.90
CA ALA A 78 2.09 -0.48 4.24
C ALA A 78 2.21 0.50 5.40
N ALA A 79 1.49 1.63 5.35
CA ALA A 79 1.50 2.62 6.42
C ALA A 79 1.10 2.04 7.79
N LYS A 80 0.09 1.14 7.81
CA LYS A 80 -0.34 0.46 9.03
C LYS A 80 0.69 -0.57 9.49
N GLN A 81 1.26 -1.35 8.58
CA GLN A 81 2.28 -2.35 8.92
C GLN A 81 3.55 -1.70 9.44
N THR A 82 4.03 -0.61 8.82
CA THR A 82 5.19 0.16 9.29
C THR A 82 4.96 0.69 10.69
N ALA A 83 3.77 1.23 10.98
CA ALA A 83 3.44 1.70 12.33
C ALA A 83 3.54 0.56 13.37
N ILE A 84 3.00 -0.62 13.05
CA ILE A 84 3.11 -1.81 13.92
C ILE A 84 4.57 -2.23 14.10
N ASN A 85 5.35 -2.29 13.02
CA ASN A 85 6.77 -2.67 13.08
C ASN A 85 7.56 -1.71 13.98
N MET A 86 7.25 -0.41 13.94
CA MET A 86 7.90 0.59 14.79
C MET A 86 7.55 0.44 16.26
N ASP A 87 6.28 0.15 16.56
CA ASP A 87 5.84 -0.08 17.93
C ASP A 87 6.49 -1.34 18.51
N LEU A 88 6.62 -2.40 17.70
CA LEU A 88 7.31 -3.64 18.10
C LEU A 88 8.81 -3.45 18.37
N ARG A 89 9.47 -2.49 17.70
CA ARG A 89 10.89 -2.17 17.96
C ARG A 89 11.10 -1.36 19.25
N ARG A 90 10.03 -0.78 19.80
CA ARG A 90 10.06 0.08 21.00
C ARG A 90 9.75 -0.69 22.29
N GLY A 91 9.10 -1.85 22.21
CA GLY A 91 8.79 -2.74 23.34
C GLY A 91 9.88 -3.77 23.58
#